data_AF-A0A382GJJ1-F1
#
_entry.id   AF-A0A382GJJ1-F1
#
_cell.length_a   1.000
_cell.length_b   1.000
_cell.length_c   1.000
_cell.angle_alpha   90.00
_cell.angle_beta   90.00
_cell.angle_gamma   90.00
#
_symmetry.space_group_name_H-M   'P 1'
#
loop_
_entity.id
_entity.type
_entity.pdbx_description
1 polymer ?
#
loop_
_entity_poly.entity_id
_entity_poly.type
_entity_poly.pdbx_seq_one_letter_code
_entity_poly.pdbx_strand_id
1 'polypeptide(L)'
;MYHMIVSIPYSLIATMDTTTQLFLLRLLMVFFSCGVIILAFKIGQVLYPEDQLPFVATTCLCFYSQFVHIGSIVSYDVLVNLFASLFLYYLLKANCSGNGWHHVLKSGFFLGMALFTKASALMLLPGVIFWWMLNGMKTKAWREITLKAAILSLTAFCIGGWWYAKNLWLYQQFVFSEFGETPSWHYSGEMNEGFGLITIETLGWLKQVSIIQNYWQALWNSFYGLTGSFGWGNVPLKPWMYICSGMVFGSAIIGAGVTLTRIVRTPLQEYINKYSTHVLFYGVCICYCALLFLERGKFVMGRYYFPIIIPAVYLFIVSIRNVFTANQRHVFLMCFTILFIIFDTLILLEIIIPRYYLIPPPSRLLDYF
;
A
#
# COMPACT_ATOMS: atom_id res chain seq x y z
N MET A 1 6.85 -5.18 15.92
CA MET A 1 7.75 -4.00 15.76
C MET A 1 7.15 -2.68 16.21
N TYR A 2 5.97 -2.30 15.70
CA TYR A 2 5.36 -0.97 15.94
C TYR A 2 5.38 -0.52 17.41
N HIS A 3 4.88 -1.36 18.32
CA HIS A 3 4.83 -1.04 19.75
C HIS A 3 6.22 -0.83 20.37
N MET A 4 7.26 -1.52 19.88
CA MET A 4 8.64 -1.34 20.37
C MET A 4 9.23 0.00 19.93
N ILE A 5 8.91 0.46 18.72
CA ILE A 5 9.38 1.76 18.22
C ILE A 5 8.61 2.89 18.90
N VAL A 6 7.30 2.72 19.09
CA VAL A 6 6.44 3.73 19.70
C VAL A 6 6.58 3.78 21.23
N SER A 7 7.01 2.70 21.90
CA SER A 7 7.19 2.71 23.36
C SER A 7 8.26 3.68 23.83
N ILE A 8 9.29 3.93 23.01
CA ILE A 8 10.37 4.87 23.33
C ILE A 8 9.85 6.32 23.44
N PRO A 9 9.19 6.91 22.42
CA PRO A 9 8.61 8.23 22.57
C PRO A 9 7.45 8.24 23.57
N TYR A 10 6.69 7.13 23.68
CA TYR A 10 5.59 7.03 24.63
C TYR A 10 6.07 7.09 26.10
N SER A 11 7.19 6.45 26.45
CA SER A 11 7.73 6.49 27.81
C SER A 11 8.15 7.89 28.25
N LEU A 12 8.62 8.72 27.31
CA LEU A 12 8.98 10.12 27.56
C LEU A 12 7.77 11.02 27.84
N ILE A 13 6.58 10.63 27.39
CA ILE A 13 5.35 11.43 27.48
C ILE A 13 4.29 10.78 28.38
N ALA A 14 4.62 9.66 29.03
CA ALA A 14 3.68 8.84 29.80
C ALA A 14 3.04 9.57 30.98
N THR A 15 3.68 10.62 31.50
CA THR A 15 3.18 11.44 32.62
C THR A 15 2.28 12.60 32.18
N MET A 16 2.16 12.85 30.86
CA MET A 16 1.33 13.94 30.31
C MET A 16 -0.14 13.54 30.19
N ASP A 17 -1.03 14.51 29.99
CA ASP A 17 -2.44 14.24 29.72
C ASP A 17 -2.63 13.40 28.43
N THR A 18 -3.64 12.55 28.44
CA THR A 18 -4.05 11.67 27.34
C THR A 18 -4.20 12.39 26.00
N THR A 19 -4.74 13.61 26.01
CA THR A 19 -4.90 14.44 24.82
C THR A 19 -3.55 14.80 24.19
N THR A 20 -2.59 15.18 25.04
CA THR A 20 -1.22 15.54 24.64
C THR A 20 -0.46 14.31 24.16
N GLN A 21 -0.61 13.17 24.84
CA GLN A 21 -0.02 11.90 24.41
C GLN A 21 -0.49 11.52 23.00
N LEU A 22 -1.80 11.57 22.76
CA LEU A 22 -2.36 11.28 21.44
C LEU A 22 -1.87 12.26 20.38
N PHE A 23 -1.80 13.55 20.69
CA PHE A 23 -1.28 14.55 19.76
C PHE A 23 0.17 14.27 19.36
N LEU A 24 1.06 13.98 20.32
CA LEU A 24 2.47 13.69 20.06
C LEU A 24 2.65 12.37 19.28
N LEU A 25 1.86 11.34 19.59
CA LEU A 25 1.86 10.10 18.82
C LEU A 25 1.39 10.30 17.38
N ARG A 26 0.38 11.16 17.14
CA ARG A 26 -0.04 11.53 15.78
C ARG A 26 1.04 12.29 15.05
N LEU A 27 1.75 13.21 15.72
CA LEU A 27 2.88 13.93 15.14
C LEU A 27 4.00 12.97 14.69
N LEU A 28 4.27 11.92 15.48
CA LEU A 28 5.21 10.86 15.08
C LEU A 28 4.73 10.10 13.83
N MET A 29 3.44 9.81 13.70
CA MET A 29 2.89 9.18 12.48
C MET A 29 3.03 10.10 11.26
N VAL A 30 2.80 11.40 11.43
CA VAL A 30 3.01 12.39 10.37
C VAL A 30 4.48 12.39 9.94
N PHE A 31 5.42 12.33 10.89
CA PHE A 31 6.86 12.24 10.59
C PHE A 31 7.19 10.99 9.75
N PHE A 32 6.65 9.82 10.09
CA PHE A 32 6.84 8.61 9.29
C PHE A 32 6.21 8.72 7.88
N SER A 33 5.05 9.37 7.78
CA SER A 33 4.37 9.62 6.50
C SER A 33 5.18 10.57 5.60
N CYS A 34 5.80 11.60 6.17
CA CYS A 34 6.75 12.46 5.45
C CYS A 34 7.94 11.65 4.91
N GLY A 35 8.42 10.65 5.66
CA GLY A 35 9.44 9.72 5.19
C GLY A 35 9.04 8.98 3.90
N VAL A 36 7.78 8.53 3.80
CA VAL A 36 7.24 7.89 2.59
C VAL A 36 7.22 8.86 1.40
N ILE A 37 6.83 10.13 1.62
CA ILE A 37 6.83 11.17 0.58
C ILE A 37 8.25 11.43 0.05
N ILE A 38 9.23 11.56 0.94
CA ILE A 38 10.64 11.75 0.56
C ILE A 38 11.14 10.55 -0.26
N LEU A 39 10.75 9.33 0.12
CA LEU A 39 11.11 8.13 -0.62
C LEU A 39 10.42 8.05 -1.97
N ALA A 40 9.17 8.49 -2.09
CA ALA A 40 8.46 8.59 -3.36
C ALA A 40 9.24 9.49 -4.33
N PHE A 41 9.70 10.66 -3.87
CA PHE A 41 10.53 11.56 -4.68
C PHE A 41 11.87 10.92 -5.08
N LYS A 42 12.59 10.33 -4.12
CA LYS A 42 13.89 9.67 -4.39
C LYS A 42 13.78 8.48 -5.32
N ILE A 43 12.71 7.68 -5.21
CA ILE A 43 12.42 6.59 -6.14
C ILE A 43 12.15 7.16 -7.54
N GLY A 44 11.38 8.24 -7.64
CA GLY A 44 11.15 8.96 -8.89
C GLY A 44 12.42 9.43 -9.56
N GLN A 45 13.32 10.08 -8.82
CA GLN A 45 14.58 10.58 -9.35
C GLN A 45 15.48 9.45 -9.90
N VAL A 46 15.41 8.25 -9.31
CA VAL A 46 16.14 7.08 -9.84
C VAL A 46 15.51 6.55 -11.13
N LEU A 47 14.19 6.63 -11.26
CA LEU A 47 13.44 6.07 -12.39
C LEU A 47 13.30 7.02 -13.58
N TYR A 48 13.14 8.30 -13.29
CA TYR A 48 12.84 9.36 -14.25
C TYR A 48 13.70 10.61 -13.93
N PRO A 49 15.04 10.52 -14.05
CA PRO A 49 15.97 11.56 -13.59
C PRO A 49 15.76 12.93 -14.27
N GLU A 50 15.31 12.95 -15.52
CA GLU A 50 15.12 14.18 -16.32
C GLU A 50 13.64 14.57 -16.50
N ASP A 51 12.72 13.90 -15.80
CA ASP A 51 11.28 14.08 -15.99
C ASP A 51 10.66 14.91 -14.85
N GLN A 52 9.49 15.49 -15.08
CA GLN A 52 8.69 16.17 -14.06
C GLN A 52 7.91 15.17 -13.18
N LEU A 53 7.86 13.89 -13.59
CA LEU A 53 7.15 12.83 -12.86
C LEU A 53 7.47 12.74 -11.36
N PRO A 54 8.74 12.84 -10.88
CA PRO A 54 9.03 12.76 -9.47
C PRO A 54 8.33 13.87 -8.67
N PHE A 55 8.29 15.08 -9.22
CA PHE A 55 7.60 16.21 -8.60
C PHE A 55 6.08 16.02 -8.60
N VAL A 56 5.50 15.64 -9.74
CA VAL A 56 4.05 15.41 -9.87
C VAL A 56 3.60 14.29 -8.92
N ALA A 57 4.28 13.15 -8.91
CA ALA A 57 3.95 12.00 -8.06
C ALA A 57 4.04 12.33 -6.58
N THR A 58 5.10 13.02 -6.17
CA THR A 58 5.29 13.42 -4.78
C THR A 58 4.25 14.45 -4.35
N THR A 59 3.89 15.38 -5.24
CA THR A 59 2.86 16.39 -4.97
C THR A 59 1.49 15.72 -4.85
N CYS A 60 1.10 14.87 -5.79
CA CYS A 60 -0.14 14.10 -5.69
C CYS A 60 -0.18 13.29 -4.38
N LEU A 61 0.91 12.61 -4.01
CA LEU A 61 0.95 11.85 -2.76
C LEU A 61 0.85 12.73 -1.50
N CYS A 62 1.45 13.93 -1.53
CA CYS A 62 1.41 14.88 -0.41
C CYS A 62 0.01 15.44 -0.16
N PHE A 63 -0.75 15.67 -1.23
CA PHE A 63 -2.11 16.22 -1.15
C PHE A 63 -3.20 15.15 -1.09
N TYR A 64 -2.88 13.91 -1.45
CA TYR A 64 -3.86 12.81 -1.47
C TYR A 64 -4.50 12.59 -0.09
N SER A 65 -5.80 12.92 0.00
CA SER A 65 -6.51 13.09 1.26
C SER A 65 -6.55 11.82 2.10
N GLN A 66 -6.66 10.65 1.46
CA GLN A 66 -6.68 9.36 2.15
C GLN A 66 -5.31 9.01 2.74
N PHE A 67 -4.22 9.37 2.06
CA PHE A 67 -2.87 9.19 2.60
C PHE A 67 -2.61 10.12 3.79
N VAL A 68 -3.00 11.39 3.68
CA VAL A 68 -2.91 12.37 4.78
C VAL A 68 -3.75 11.93 5.99
N HIS A 69 -4.98 11.46 5.76
CA HIS A 69 -5.86 11.00 6.83
C HIS A 69 -5.26 9.82 7.60
N ILE A 70 -4.86 8.75 6.91
CA ILE A 70 -4.25 7.57 7.55
C ILE A 70 -2.90 7.94 8.19
N GLY A 71 -2.10 8.78 7.55
CA GLY A 71 -0.83 9.27 8.07
C GLY A 71 -0.94 10.12 9.33
N SER A 72 -2.12 10.67 9.61
CA SER A 72 -2.42 11.46 10.81
C SER A 72 -2.98 10.63 11.98
N ILE A 73 -3.34 9.36 11.75
CA ILE A 73 -3.91 8.47 12.75
C ILE A 73 -2.82 7.58 13.34
N VAL A 74 -2.89 7.34 14.65
CA VAL A 74 -2.02 6.40 15.36
C VAL A 74 -2.32 4.97 14.89
N SER A 75 -1.57 4.50 13.89
CA SER A 75 -1.73 3.18 13.29
C SER A 75 -0.39 2.57 12.91
N TYR A 76 -0.29 1.25 13.06
CA TYR A 76 0.85 0.49 12.57
C TYR A 76 0.97 0.52 11.03
N ASP A 77 -0.11 0.82 10.30
CA ASP A 77 -0.11 0.91 8.84
C ASP A 77 0.91 1.93 8.32
N VAL A 78 1.03 3.07 9.00
CA VAL A 78 1.96 4.15 8.63
C VAL A 78 3.41 3.66 8.63
N LEU A 79 3.77 2.89 9.66
CA LEU A 79 5.12 2.33 9.80
C LEU A 79 5.39 1.23 8.77
N VAL A 80 4.40 0.38 8.48
CA VAL A 80 4.52 -0.64 7.41
C VAL A 80 4.76 0.04 6.06
N ASN A 81 4.05 1.13 5.76
CA ASN A 81 4.21 1.87 4.51
C ASN A 81 5.62 2.45 4.37
N LEU A 82 6.18 2.99 5.47
CA LEU A 82 7.55 3.48 5.49
C LEU A 82 8.56 2.37 5.24
N PHE A 83 8.44 1.24 5.91
CA PHE A 83 9.36 0.10 5.72
C PHE A 83 9.22 -0.55 4.34
N ALA A 84 8.01 -0.68 3.80
CA ALA A 84 7.77 -1.15 2.44
C ALA A 84 8.39 -0.19 1.40
N SER A 85 8.27 1.12 1.62
CA SER A 85 8.87 2.14 0.76
C SER A 85 10.40 2.10 0.81
N LEU A 86 11.00 1.93 2.00
CA LEU A 86 12.44 1.78 2.17
C LEU A 86 12.96 0.49 1.51
N PHE A 87 12.22 -0.61 1.68
CA PHE A 87 12.50 -1.88 1.03
C PHE A 87 12.58 -1.71 -0.50
N LEU A 88 11.56 -1.12 -1.12
CA LEU A 88 11.52 -0.87 -2.56
C LEU A 88 12.63 0.10 -3.02
N TYR A 89 12.89 1.17 -2.26
CA TYR A 89 13.94 2.13 -2.57
C TYR A 89 15.33 1.49 -2.61
N TYR A 90 15.69 0.71 -1.58
CA TYR A 90 16.99 0.05 -1.54
C TYR A 90 17.09 -1.12 -2.53
N LEU A 91 15.97 -1.79 -2.80
CA LEU A 91 15.90 -2.82 -3.85
C LEU A 91 16.20 -2.22 -5.23
N LEU A 92 15.64 -1.06 -5.55
CA LEU A 92 15.94 -0.32 -6.78
C LEU A 92 17.42 0.09 -6.83
N LYS A 93 17.94 0.69 -5.75
CA LYS A 93 19.35 1.11 -5.68
C LYS A 93 20.33 -0.05 -5.85
N ALA A 94 20.03 -1.21 -5.27
CA ALA A 94 20.87 -2.40 -5.38
C ALA A 94 21.09 -2.86 -6.84
N ASN A 95 20.14 -2.54 -7.73
CA ASN A 95 20.23 -2.87 -9.15
C ASN A 95 20.80 -1.74 -10.02
N CYS A 96 20.78 -0.49 -9.55
CA CYS A 96 21.38 0.64 -10.27
C CYS A 96 22.87 0.84 -9.94
N SER A 97 23.33 0.46 -8.75
CA SER A 97 24.72 0.66 -8.32
C SER A 97 25.61 -0.56 -8.57
N GLY A 98 26.85 -0.36 -9.05
CA GLY A 98 27.82 -1.44 -9.31
C GLY A 98 28.24 -2.25 -8.07
N ASN A 99 28.22 -1.67 -6.85
CA ASN A 99 28.48 -2.39 -5.59
C ASN A 99 27.22 -2.44 -4.70
N GLY A 100 26.21 -3.17 -5.16
CA GLY A 100 24.86 -3.18 -4.58
C GLY A 100 24.67 -3.96 -3.28
N TRP A 101 25.68 -4.63 -2.73
CA TRP A 101 25.53 -5.55 -1.58
C TRP A 101 25.01 -4.86 -0.32
N HIS A 102 25.49 -3.65 -0.02
CA HIS A 102 25.00 -2.85 1.11
C HIS A 102 23.52 -2.50 0.96
N HIS A 103 23.05 -2.28 -0.26
CA HIS A 103 21.65 -1.99 -0.55
C HIS A 103 20.77 -3.24 -0.46
N VAL A 104 21.30 -4.42 -0.82
CA VAL A 104 20.62 -5.71 -0.61
C VAL A 104 20.40 -5.98 0.87
N LEU A 105 21.44 -5.79 1.71
CA LEU A 105 21.33 -5.93 3.16
C LEU A 105 20.32 -4.94 3.76
N LYS A 106 20.37 -3.66 3.38
CA LYS A 106 19.39 -2.66 3.82
C LYS A 106 17.97 -3.03 3.38
N SER A 107 17.79 -3.49 2.15
CA SER A 107 16.49 -3.92 1.62
C SER A 107 15.94 -5.11 2.43
N GLY A 108 16.75 -6.14 2.68
CA GLY A 108 16.36 -7.27 3.53
C GLY A 108 16.02 -6.89 4.97
N PHE A 109 16.78 -5.95 5.56
CA PHE A 109 16.50 -5.40 6.88
C PHE A 109 15.13 -4.70 6.94
N PHE A 110 14.84 -3.80 6.00
CA PHE A 110 13.56 -3.09 5.96
C PHE A 110 12.37 -4.01 5.62
N LEU A 111 12.57 -5.01 4.76
CA LEU A 111 11.58 -6.06 4.53
C LEU A 111 11.29 -6.84 5.82
N GLY A 112 12.32 -7.27 6.54
CA GLY A 112 12.16 -7.96 7.82
C GLY A 112 11.41 -7.12 8.86
N MET A 113 11.70 -5.82 8.94
CA MET A 113 10.95 -4.91 9.80
C MET A 113 9.49 -4.72 9.36
N ALA A 114 9.22 -4.65 8.06
CA ALA A 114 7.86 -4.58 7.53
C ALA A 114 7.07 -5.85 7.89
N LEU A 115 7.67 -7.02 7.69
CA LEU A 115 7.10 -8.33 8.05
C LEU A 115 6.82 -8.44 9.55
N PHE A 116 7.76 -8.00 10.38
CA PHE A 116 7.59 -7.98 11.84
C PHE A 116 6.58 -6.93 12.32
N THR A 117 6.12 -6.04 11.43
CA THR A 117 5.06 -5.06 11.73
C THR A 117 3.70 -5.56 11.28
N LYS A 118 3.59 -6.12 10.06
CA LYS A 118 2.32 -6.61 9.51
C LYS A 118 2.56 -7.70 8.47
N ALA A 119 1.78 -8.77 8.54
CA ALA A 119 1.90 -9.90 7.63
C ALA A 119 1.60 -9.57 6.17
N SER A 120 0.81 -8.52 5.89
CA SER A 120 0.52 -8.08 4.51
C SER A 120 1.77 -7.64 3.74
N ALA A 121 2.90 -7.35 4.41
CA ALA A 121 4.16 -7.09 3.74
C ALA A 121 4.67 -8.31 2.92
N LEU A 122 4.24 -9.54 3.25
CA LEU A 122 4.55 -10.74 2.45
C LEU A 122 4.05 -10.62 1.01
N MET A 123 2.96 -9.88 0.79
CA MET A 123 2.36 -9.70 -0.54
C MET A 123 3.27 -8.94 -1.51
N LEU A 124 4.32 -8.26 -1.03
CA LEU A 124 5.32 -7.59 -1.86
C LEU A 124 6.27 -8.60 -2.54
N LEU A 125 6.48 -9.78 -1.94
CA LEU A 125 7.51 -10.72 -2.35
C LEU A 125 7.32 -11.29 -3.75
N PRO A 126 6.12 -11.75 -4.18
CA PRO A 126 5.98 -12.39 -5.49
C PRO A 126 6.31 -11.44 -6.64
N GLY A 127 5.96 -10.16 -6.53
CA GLY A 127 6.30 -9.15 -7.53
C GLY A 127 7.81 -8.90 -7.63
N VAL A 128 8.52 -8.94 -6.50
CA VAL A 128 9.98 -8.81 -6.44
C VAL A 128 10.68 -10.05 -6.99
N ILE A 129 10.17 -11.24 -6.66
CA ILE A 129 10.68 -12.53 -7.19
C ILE A 129 10.53 -12.56 -8.70
N PHE A 130 9.36 -12.19 -9.22
CA PHE A 130 9.10 -12.11 -10.66
C PHE A 130 10.08 -11.16 -11.35
N TRP A 131 10.31 -9.98 -10.76
CA TRP A 131 11.28 -9.03 -11.29
C TRP A 131 12.73 -9.56 -11.28
N TRP A 132 13.15 -10.27 -10.22
CA TRP A 132 14.47 -10.89 -10.17
C TRP A 132 14.64 -12.01 -11.19
N MET A 133 13.62 -12.85 -11.40
CA MET A 133 13.65 -13.87 -12.45
C MET A 133 13.88 -13.23 -13.82
N LEU A 134 13.20 -12.14 -14.14
CA LEU A 134 13.38 -11.42 -15.40
C LEU A 134 14.77 -10.79 -15.53
N ASN A 135 15.30 -10.21 -14.45
CA ASN A 135 16.68 -9.71 -14.47
C ASN A 135 17.71 -10.84 -14.64
N GLY A 136 17.44 -12.03 -14.09
CA GLY A 136 18.29 -13.22 -14.27
C GLY A 136 18.32 -13.72 -15.71
N MET A 137 17.17 -13.70 -16.38
CA MET A 137 17.08 -13.99 -17.81
C MET A 137 17.84 -12.96 -18.64
N LYS A 138 17.80 -11.67 -18.25
CA LYS A 138 18.49 -10.57 -18.94
C LYS A 138 20.01 -10.66 -18.85
N THR A 139 20.55 -10.76 -17.63
CA THR A 139 22.00 -10.68 -17.41
C THR A 139 22.70 -12.03 -17.53
N LYS A 140 21.94 -13.14 -17.57
CA LYS A 140 22.43 -14.53 -17.45
C LYS A 140 23.27 -14.77 -16.18
N ALA A 141 23.29 -13.82 -15.24
CA ALA A 141 24.06 -13.86 -14.00
C ALA A 141 23.22 -14.46 -12.86
N TRP A 142 22.63 -15.63 -13.10
CA TRP A 142 21.75 -16.30 -12.12
C TRP A 142 22.43 -16.50 -10.78
N ARG A 143 23.74 -16.81 -10.75
CA ARG A 143 24.51 -16.99 -9.51
C ARG A 143 24.54 -15.73 -8.65
N GLU A 144 24.70 -14.56 -9.25
CA GLU A 144 24.75 -13.30 -8.49
C GLU A 144 23.36 -12.94 -7.97
N ILE A 145 22.34 -13.12 -8.79
CA ILE A 145 20.94 -12.80 -8.43
C ILE A 145 20.43 -13.74 -7.34
N THR A 146 20.72 -15.04 -7.42
CA THR A 146 20.35 -15.99 -6.37
C THR A 146 21.09 -15.69 -5.07
N LEU A 147 22.35 -15.26 -5.12
CA LEU A 147 23.10 -14.87 -3.93
C LEU A 147 22.54 -13.59 -3.29
N LYS A 148 22.19 -12.57 -4.09
CA LYS A 148 21.49 -11.37 -3.60
C LYS A 148 20.13 -11.72 -2.98
N ALA A 149 19.37 -12.61 -3.63
CA ALA A 149 18.08 -13.07 -3.14
C ALA A 149 18.20 -13.86 -1.82
N ALA A 150 19.23 -14.70 -1.71
CA ALA A 150 19.53 -15.46 -0.50
C ALA A 150 19.91 -14.53 0.65
N ILE A 151 20.80 -13.56 0.43
CA ILE A 151 21.20 -12.59 1.46
C ILE A 151 20.00 -11.74 1.91
N LEU A 152 19.18 -11.26 0.97
CA LEU A 152 17.99 -10.48 1.29
C LEU A 152 17.01 -11.30 2.13
N SER A 153 16.71 -12.53 1.69
CA SER A 153 15.79 -13.43 2.39
C SER A 153 16.32 -13.80 3.78
N LEU A 154 17.61 -14.11 3.90
CA LEU A 154 18.26 -14.41 5.17
C LEU A 154 18.17 -13.22 6.13
N THR A 155 18.49 -12.02 5.65
CA THR A 155 18.42 -10.80 6.47
C THR A 155 16.99 -10.52 6.91
N ALA A 156 16.01 -10.63 6.01
CA ALA A 156 14.60 -10.46 6.35
C ALA A 156 14.12 -11.52 7.34
N PHE A 157 14.60 -12.75 7.20
CA PHE A 157 14.28 -13.86 8.10
C PHE A 157 14.82 -13.64 9.51
N CYS A 158 16.09 -13.23 9.64
CA CYS A 158 16.70 -12.95 10.93
C CYS A 158 15.98 -11.83 11.70
N ILE A 159 15.48 -10.81 11.00
CA ILE A 159 14.82 -9.66 11.64
C ILE A 159 13.35 -9.95 11.98
N GLY A 160 12.57 -10.45 11.02
CA GLY A 160 11.12 -10.63 11.18
C GLY A 160 10.59 -12.02 10.86
N GLY A 161 11.32 -12.82 10.08
CA GLY A 161 10.88 -14.17 9.68
C GLY A 161 10.83 -15.18 10.82
N TRP A 162 11.64 -15.02 11.87
CA TRP A 162 11.62 -15.90 13.04
C TRP A 162 10.24 -15.96 13.72
N TRP A 163 9.44 -14.88 13.66
CA TRP A 163 8.09 -14.87 14.20
C TRP A 163 7.17 -15.86 13.47
N TYR A 164 7.30 -15.94 12.14
CA TYR A 164 6.55 -16.90 11.32
C TYR A 164 7.03 -18.34 11.56
N ALA A 165 8.35 -18.54 11.72
CA ALA A 165 8.89 -19.85 12.08
C ALA A 165 8.39 -20.32 13.47
N LYS A 166 8.36 -19.39 14.44
CA LYS A 166 7.76 -19.64 15.76
C LYS A 166 6.28 -20.00 15.62
N ASN A 167 5.53 -19.28 14.80
CA ASN A 167 4.11 -19.58 14.61
C ASN A 167 3.89 -20.94 13.95
N LEU A 168 4.72 -21.29 12.97
CA LEU A 168 4.65 -22.59 12.32
C LEU A 168 4.96 -23.71 13.32
N TRP A 169 5.96 -23.52 14.18
CA TRP A 169 6.34 -24.51 15.19
C TRP A 169 5.29 -24.67 16.30
N LEU A 170 4.76 -23.56 16.83
CA LEU A 170 3.82 -23.59 17.97
C LEU A 170 2.36 -23.81 17.56
N TYR A 171 1.93 -23.20 16.45
CA TYR A 171 0.53 -23.15 16.04
C TYR A 171 0.25 -23.91 14.75
N GLN A 172 1.27 -24.49 14.08
CA GLN A 172 1.13 -25.16 12.78
C GLN A 172 0.51 -24.24 11.71
N GLN A 173 0.63 -22.92 11.88
CA GLN A 173 0.10 -21.89 10.98
C GLN A 173 1.18 -20.85 10.68
N PHE A 174 1.30 -20.42 9.42
CA PHE A 174 2.30 -19.43 8.98
C PHE A 174 2.01 -18.02 9.50
N VAL A 175 0.80 -17.54 9.24
CA VAL A 175 0.27 -16.31 9.82
C VAL A 175 -0.74 -16.78 10.84
N PHE A 176 -0.56 -16.37 12.10
CA PHE A 176 -1.56 -16.65 13.13
C PHE A 176 -2.89 -16.07 12.66
N SER A 177 -3.78 -16.94 12.24
CA SER A 177 -5.14 -16.60 11.92
C SER A 177 -5.88 -16.78 13.23
N GLU A 178 -6.28 -15.68 13.88
CA GLU A 178 -7.29 -15.78 14.96
C GLU A 178 -8.52 -16.55 14.46
N PHE A 179 -8.73 -16.62 13.14
CA PHE A 179 -9.76 -17.33 12.41
C PHE A 179 -9.81 -18.87 12.55
N GLY A 180 -9.11 -19.47 13.52
CA GLY A 180 -9.44 -20.81 14.03
C GLY A 180 -10.68 -20.80 14.95
N GLU A 181 -10.96 -19.65 15.57
CA GLU A 181 -12.20 -19.34 16.29
C GLU A 181 -12.55 -17.89 15.94
N THR A 182 -13.73 -17.67 15.36
CA THR A 182 -14.20 -16.38 14.84
C THR A 182 -13.74 -15.15 15.65
N PRO A 183 -13.22 -14.07 15.02
CA PRO A 183 -12.82 -12.87 15.75
C PRO A 183 -14.00 -12.27 16.51
N SER A 184 -13.81 -11.93 17.79
CA SER A 184 -14.83 -11.34 18.66
C SER A 184 -15.42 -10.01 18.16
N TRP A 185 -14.75 -9.32 17.24
CA TRP A 185 -15.27 -8.13 16.56
C TRP A 185 -16.15 -8.42 15.33
N HIS A 186 -16.33 -9.67 14.91
CA HIS A 186 -17.43 -10.04 14.01
C HIS A 186 -18.79 -10.12 14.73
N TYR A 187 -18.80 -10.19 16.07
CA TYR A 187 -20.05 -10.21 16.86
C TYR A 187 -20.65 -8.82 17.10
N SER A 188 -19.94 -7.72 16.82
CA SER A 188 -20.45 -6.36 17.04
C SER A 188 -21.13 -5.79 15.78
N GLY A 189 -22.06 -6.53 15.18
CA GLY A 189 -22.78 -6.08 14.00
C GLY A 189 -23.97 -6.94 13.56
N GLU A 190 -24.00 -8.22 13.90
CA GLU A 190 -25.15 -9.09 13.62
C GLU A 190 -25.51 -9.87 14.89
N MET A 191 -26.55 -9.41 15.59
CA MET A 191 -27.39 -10.33 16.35
C MET A 191 -27.96 -11.33 15.33
N ASN A 192 -27.48 -12.56 15.33
CA ASN A 192 -28.26 -13.70 14.89
C ASN A 192 -27.84 -14.96 15.63
N GLU A 193 -28.88 -15.62 16.12
CA GLU A 193 -28.93 -16.79 16.97
C GLU A 193 -28.32 -18.03 16.29
N GLY A 194 -27.84 -18.98 17.10
CA GLY A 194 -27.66 -20.37 16.66
C GLY A 194 -26.28 -20.95 16.95
N PHE A 195 -26.20 -21.72 18.02
CA PHE A 195 -25.16 -22.74 18.22
C PHE A 195 -25.16 -23.74 17.04
N GLY A 196 -23.99 -24.10 16.53
CA GLY A 196 -23.88 -25.16 15.50
C GLY A 196 -22.43 -25.58 15.22
N LEU A 197 -22.18 -26.88 15.35
CA LEU A 197 -20.89 -27.57 15.33
C LEU A 197 -20.11 -27.41 14.01
N ILE A 198 -18.77 -27.40 14.12
CA ILE A 198 -17.81 -27.16 13.04
C ILE A 198 -17.57 -28.47 12.25
N THR A 199 -18.12 -28.59 11.03
CA THR A 199 -17.77 -29.61 10.04
C THR A 199 -16.71 -29.11 9.06
N ILE A 200 -15.96 -30.02 8.43
CA ILE A 200 -14.84 -29.76 7.49
C ILE A 200 -15.21 -28.79 6.33
N GLU A 201 -16.49 -28.63 6.01
CA GLU A 201 -16.99 -27.65 5.03
C GLU A 201 -16.80 -26.18 5.47
N THR A 202 -16.67 -25.93 6.78
CA THR A 202 -16.46 -24.59 7.36
C THR A 202 -15.00 -24.13 7.37
N LEU A 203 -14.05 -24.94 6.89
CA LEU A 203 -12.63 -24.58 6.77
C LEU A 203 -12.33 -23.49 5.71
N GLY A 204 -13.34 -22.82 5.15
CA GLY A 204 -13.16 -21.56 4.40
C GLY A 204 -12.58 -21.69 2.99
N TRP A 205 -12.04 -22.85 2.60
CA TRP A 205 -11.56 -23.08 1.22
C TRP A 205 -12.71 -23.18 0.21
N LEU A 206 -13.89 -23.68 0.60
CA LEU A 206 -15.09 -23.68 -0.26
C LEU A 206 -15.78 -22.30 -0.35
N LYS A 207 -15.45 -21.34 0.54
CA LYS A 207 -15.84 -19.92 0.40
C LYS A 207 -15.06 -19.19 -0.72
N GLN A 208 -14.11 -19.84 -1.39
CA GLN A 208 -13.42 -19.29 -2.56
C GLN A 208 -14.36 -19.12 -3.77
N VAL A 209 -15.49 -19.82 -3.83
CA VAL A 209 -16.55 -19.59 -4.83
C VAL A 209 -17.26 -18.23 -4.61
N SER A 210 -17.25 -17.71 -3.39
CA SER A 210 -17.78 -16.37 -3.07
C SER A 210 -16.86 -15.21 -3.49
N ILE A 211 -15.58 -15.49 -3.78
CA ILE A 211 -14.59 -14.47 -4.17
C ILE A 211 -14.90 -13.91 -5.56
N ILE A 212 -15.31 -14.78 -6.49
CA ILE A 212 -15.72 -14.38 -7.85
C ILE A 212 -17.07 -13.66 -7.80
N GLN A 213 -18.02 -14.15 -6.99
CA GLN A 213 -19.36 -13.55 -6.85
C GLN A 213 -19.32 -12.15 -6.22
N ASN A 214 -18.36 -11.88 -5.33
CA ASN A 214 -18.21 -10.57 -4.66
C ASN A 214 -17.13 -9.68 -5.28
N TYR A 215 -16.62 -10.03 -6.47
CA TYR A 215 -15.55 -9.27 -7.12
C TYR A 215 -15.92 -7.81 -7.35
N TRP A 216 -17.13 -7.55 -7.85
CA TRP A 216 -17.59 -6.19 -8.07
C TRP A 216 -17.69 -5.39 -6.78
N GLN A 217 -18.20 -5.99 -5.72
CA GLN A 217 -18.30 -5.32 -4.42
C GLN A 217 -16.91 -4.98 -3.87
N ALA A 218 -15.98 -5.92 -3.94
CA ALA A 218 -14.60 -5.73 -3.48
C ALA A 218 -13.86 -4.67 -4.31
N LEU A 219 -14.08 -4.63 -5.63
CA LEU A 219 -13.53 -3.60 -6.51
C LEU A 219 -14.08 -2.22 -6.15
N TRP A 220 -15.40 -2.11 -5.93
CA TRP A 220 -16.03 -0.85 -5.50
C TRP A 220 -15.56 -0.42 -4.11
N ASN A 221 -15.45 -1.33 -3.15
CA ASN A 221 -14.93 -1.05 -1.80
C ASN A 221 -13.47 -0.59 -1.86
N SER A 222 -12.67 -1.16 -2.76
CA SER A 222 -11.31 -0.72 -3.03
C SER A 222 -11.29 0.67 -3.64
N PHE A 223 -12.15 0.95 -4.63
CA PHE A 223 -12.27 2.26 -5.27
C PHE A 223 -12.72 3.34 -4.27
N TYR A 224 -13.79 3.11 -3.52
CA TYR A 224 -14.28 4.05 -2.50
C TYR A 224 -13.23 4.26 -1.41
N GLY A 225 -12.63 3.16 -0.93
CA GLY A 225 -11.60 3.21 0.10
C GLY A 225 -10.31 3.89 -0.35
N LEU A 226 -9.94 3.79 -1.63
CA LEU A 226 -8.79 4.52 -2.20
C LEU A 226 -9.16 5.98 -2.42
N THR A 227 -10.34 6.27 -2.96
CA THR A 227 -10.70 7.64 -3.30
C THR A 227 -10.92 8.51 -2.07
N GLY A 228 -11.60 7.99 -1.03
CA GLY A 228 -11.86 8.78 0.17
C GLY A 228 -13.00 8.25 1.03
N SER A 229 -12.83 7.05 1.57
CA SER A 229 -13.76 6.50 2.57
C SER A 229 -13.08 6.56 3.92
N PHE A 230 -13.37 7.60 4.71
CA PHE A 230 -12.68 7.90 5.96
C PHE A 230 -13.34 7.22 7.16
N GLY A 231 -12.61 7.12 8.28
CA GLY A 231 -13.17 6.61 9.53
C GLY A 231 -13.71 5.19 9.44
N TRP A 232 -12.99 4.27 8.78
CA TRP A 232 -13.41 2.89 8.55
C TRP A 232 -14.65 2.72 7.64
N GLY A 233 -14.88 3.67 6.75
CA GLY A 233 -16.01 3.61 5.81
C GLY A 233 -17.23 4.42 6.25
N ASN A 234 -17.19 5.00 7.45
CA ASN A 234 -18.29 5.75 8.03
C ASN A 234 -18.44 7.17 7.46
N VAL A 235 -17.42 7.68 6.78
CA VAL A 235 -17.42 9.03 6.22
C VAL A 235 -17.11 8.94 4.73
N PRO A 236 -18.12 8.68 3.88
CA PRO A 236 -17.95 8.64 2.44
C PRO A 236 -17.86 10.05 1.83
N LEU A 237 -17.24 10.16 0.65
CA LEU A 237 -17.32 11.38 -0.16
C LEU A 237 -18.72 11.62 -0.71
N LYS A 238 -18.95 12.87 -1.15
CA LYS A 238 -20.13 13.23 -1.94
C LYS A 238 -20.11 12.48 -3.28
N PRO A 239 -21.27 12.11 -3.86
CA PRO A 239 -21.33 11.32 -5.09
C PRO A 239 -20.55 11.92 -6.28
N TRP A 240 -20.61 13.25 -6.45
CA TRP A 240 -19.90 13.93 -7.54
C TRP A 240 -18.36 13.79 -7.42
N MET A 241 -17.82 13.75 -6.19
CA MET A 241 -16.38 13.58 -5.96
C MET A 241 -15.93 12.18 -6.40
N TYR A 242 -16.75 11.15 -6.15
CA TYR A 242 -16.48 9.81 -6.65
C TYR A 242 -16.59 9.73 -8.18
N ILE A 243 -17.56 10.41 -8.78
CA ILE A 243 -17.68 10.47 -10.25
C ILE A 243 -16.45 11.12 -10.87
N CYS A 244 -16.02 12.29 -10.37
CA CYS A 244 -14.81 12.96 -10.82
C CYS A 244 -13.57 12.05 -10.71
N SER A 245 -13.39 11.41 -9.56
CA SER A 245 -12.29 10.47 -9.35
C SER A 245 -12.37 9.29 -10.32
N GLY A 246 -13.57 8.72 -10.51
CA GLY A 246 -13.84 7.64 -11.45
C GLY A 246 -13.46 8.00 -12.89
N MET A 247 -13.74 9.23 -13.33
CA MET A 247 -13.31 9.72 -14.65
C MET A 247 -11.78 9.77 -14.77
N VAL A 248 -11.08 10.23 -13.72
CA VAL A 248 -9.61 10.26 -13.69
C VAL A 248 -9.05 8.83 -13.73
N PHE A 249 -9.55 7.91 -12.90
CA PHE A 249 -9.16 6.49 -12.94
C PHE A 249 -9.46 5.86 -14.31
N GLY A 250 -10.59 6.19 -14.93
CA GLY A 250 -10.94 5.78 -16.29
C GLY A 250 -9.90 6.23 -17.32
N SER A 251 -9.44 7.48 -17.25
CA SER A 251 -8.38 7.98 -18.11
C SER A 251 -7.04 7.24 -17.90
N ALA A 252 -6.73 6.86 -16.66
CA ALA A 252 -5.56 6.06 -16.34
C ALA A 252 -5.66 4.65 -16.95
N ILE A 253 -6.84 4.02 -16.92
CA ILE A 253 -7.09 2.71 -17.54
C ILE A 253 -6.88 2.79 -19.06
N ILE A 254 -7.40 3.83 -19.72
CA ILE A 254 -7.20 4.04 -21.16
C ILE A 254 -5.70 4.17 -21.48
N GLY A 255 -4.98 5.00 -20.71
CA GLY A 255 -3.55 5.19 -20.87
C GLY A 255 -2.70 3.94 -20.59
N ALA A 256 -3.13 3.11 -19.62
CA ALA A 256 -2.53 1.81 -19.36
C ALA A 256 -2.76 0.85 -20.56
N GLY A 257 -3.95 0.86 -21.17
CA GLY A 257 -4.26 0.12 -22.39
C GLY A 257 -3.38 0.53 -23.58
N VAL A 258 -3.19 1.83 -23.79
CA VAL A 258 -2.24 2.35 -24.81
C VAL A 258 -0.82 1.85 -24.54
N THR A 259 -0.40 1.85 -23.28
CA THR A 259 0.92 1.33 -22.89
C THR A 259 1.02 -0.16 -23.21
N LEU A 260 0.00 -0.96 -22.85
CA LEU A 260 -0.03 -2.40 -23.11
C LEU A 260 0.07 -2.73 -24.62
N THR A 261 -0.63 -1.99 -25.49
CA THR A 261 -0.52 -2.21 -26.95
C THR A 261 0.89 -1.97 -27.50
N ARG A 262 1.64 -1.03 -26.89
CA ARG A 262 3.06 -0.82 -27.24
C ARG A 262 3.93 -1.97 -26.74
N ILE A 263 3.67 -2.46 -25.53
CA ILE A 263 4.40 -3.60 -24.92
C ILE A 263 4.26 -4.85 -25.78
N VAL A 264 3.03 -5.19 -26.17
CA VAL A 264 2.74 -6.41 -26.96
C VAL A 264 3.42 -6.38 -28.33
N ARG A 265 3.69 -5.17 -28.87
CA ARG A 265 4.39 -4.99 -30.15
C ARG A 265 5.91 -4.98 -30.01
N THR A 266 6.45 -4.74 -28.82
CA THR A 266 7.89 -4.78 -28.56
C THR A 266 8.35 -6.18 -28.16
N PRO A 267 9.46 -6.69 -28.72
CA PRO A 267 10.00 -7.98 -28.29
C PRO A 267 10.34 -7.94 -26.81
N LEU A 268 10.01 -9.02 -26.09
CA LEU A 268 10.11 -9.13 -24.63
C LEU A 268 11.52 -8.75 -24.11
N GLN A 269 12.57 -9.15 -24.82
CA GLN A 269 13.96 -8.88 -24.45
C GLN A 269 14.28 -7.37 -24.46
N GLU A 270 13.80 -6.65 -25.47
CA GLU A 270 14.00 -5.20 -25.61
C GLU A 270 13.20 -4.44 -24.56
N TYR A 271 11.98 -4.90 -24.28
CA TYR A 271 11.14 -4.32 -23.24
C TYR A 271 11.73 -4.50 -21.84
N ILE A 272 12.18 -5.71 -21.48
CA ILE A 272 12.85 -5.98 -20.20
C ILE A 272 14.14 -5.16 -20.10
N ASN A 273 14.88 -5.01 -21.20
CA ASN A 273 16.11 -4.23 -21.18
C ASN A 273 15.87 -2.75 -20.88
N LYS A 274 14.83 -2.16 -21.47
CA LYS A 274 14.51 -0.74 -21.40
C LYS A 274 13.61 -0.35 -20.23
N TYR A 275 12.76 -1.26 -19.75
CA TYR A 275 11.69 -0.98 -18.78
C TYR A 275 11.66 -1.93 -17.58
N SER A 276 12.77 -2.59 -17.22
CA SER A 276 12.81 -3.56 -16.11
C SER A 276 12.23 -3.03 -14.78
N THR A 277 12.39 -1.74 -14.50
CA THR A 277 11.84 -1.09 -13.30
C THR A 277 10.33 -0.89 -13.35
N HIS A 278 9.77 -0.65 -14.54
CA HIS A 278 8.30 -0.60 -14.71
C HIS A 278 7.72 -1.99 -14.49
N VAL A 279 8.43 -3.04 -14.93
CA VAL A 279 8.03 -4.43 -14.68
C VAL A 279 8.03 -4.76 -13.19
N LEU A 280 8.98 -4.25 -12.40
CA LEU A 280 8.92 -4.35 -10.94
C LEU A 280 7.65 -3.71 -10.40
N PHE A 281 7.32 -2.50 -10.82
CA PHE A 281 6.15 -1.77 -10.31
C PHE A 281 4.85 -2.47 -10.67
N TYR A 282 4.67 -2.88 -11.93
CA TYR A 282 3.51 -3.65 -12.36
C TYR A 282 3.45 -5.00 -11.63
N GLY A 283 4.56 -5.72 -11.53
CA GLY A 283 4.62 -7.02 -10.84
C GLY A 283 4.23 -6.91 -9.37
N VAL A 284 4.80 -5.94 -8.64
CA VAL A 284 4.47 -5.69 -7.24
C VAL A 284 3.00 -5.27 -7.10
N CYS A 285 2.50 -4.33 -7.90
CA CYS A 285 1.11 -3.90 -7.82
C CYS A 285 0.14 -5.05 -8.15
N ILE A 286 0.35 -5.79 -9.23
CA ILE A 286 -0.55 -6.88 -9.65
C ILE A 286 -0.55 -8.00 -8.61
N CYS A 287 0.63 -8.50 -8.22
CA CYS A 287 0.73 -9.58 -7.25
C CYS A 287 0.15 -9.17 -5.89
N TYR A 288 0.45 -7.95 -5.43
CA TYR A 288 -0.06 -7.47 -4.16
C TYR A 288 -1.58 -7.31 -4.19
N CYS A 289 -2.14 -6.71 -5.24
CA CYS A 289 -3.59 -6.57 -5.41
C CYS A 289 -4.29 -7.94 -5.48
N ALA A 290 -3.72 -8.89 -6.23
CA ALA A 290 -4.28 -10.24 -6.34
C ALA A 290 -4.27 -10.97 -5.00
N LEU A 291 -3.15 -10.95 -4.28
CA LEU A 291 -3.04 -11.59 -2.97
C LEU A 291 -3.93 -10.92 -1.92
N LEU A 292 -4.01 -9.59 -1.91
CA LEU A 292 -4.88 -8.87 -1.00
C LEU A 292 -6.35 -9.22 -1.25
N PHE A 293 -6.73 -9.33 -2.52
CA PHE A 293 -8.08 -9.72 -2.92
C PHE A 293 -8.39 -11.17 -2.50
N LEU A 294 -7.44 -12.08 -2.66
CA LEU A 294 -7.56 -13.47 -2.20
C LEU A 294 -7.66 -13.57 -0.67
N GLU A 295 -6.91 -12.75 0.07
CA GLU A 295 -6.94 -12.74 1.54
C GLU A 295 -8.23 -12.13 2.10
N ARG A 296 -8.71 -11.02 1.52
CA ARG A 296 -9.73 -10.16 2.14
C ARG A 296 -11.09 -10.19 1.45
N GLY A 297 -11.18 -10.64 0.20
CA GLY A 297 -12.43 -10.69 -0.58
C GLY A 297 -13.20 -9.36 -0.54
N LYS A 298 -14.48 -9.39 -0.12
CA LYS A 298 -15.34 -8.20 -0.03
C LYS A 298 -14.89 -7.14 1.00
N PHE A 299 -14.01 -7.49 1.93
CA PHE A 299 -13.57 -6.61 3.01
C PHE A 299 -12.30 -5.81 2.67
N VAL A 300 -11.87 -5.83 1.40
CA VAL A 300 -10.75 -5.01 0.96
C VAL A 300 -11.10 -3.53 1.11
N MET A 301 -10.20 -2.78 1.76
CA MET A 301 -10.28 -1.34 1.91
C MET A 301 -9.06 -0.69 1.25
N GLY A 302 -9.23 0.53 0.74
CA GLY A 302 -8.17 1.23 0.00
C GLY A 302 -6.85 1.43 0.76
N ARG A 303 -6.91 1.65 2.08
CA ARG A 303 -5.71 1.79 2.93
C ARG A 303 -4.80 0.55 2.91
N TYR A 304 -5.32 -0.63 2.57
CA TYR A 304 -4.51 -1.86 2.52
C TYR A 304 -3.56 -1.90 1.34
N TYR A 305 -3.76 -1.05 0.33
CA TYR A 305 -2.85 -0.89 -0.81
C TYR A 305 -1.68 0.06 -0.52
N PHE A 306 -1.62 0.67 0.67
CA PHE A 306 -0.60 1.68 0.93
C PHE A 306 0.85 1.18 0.93
N PRO A 307 1.16 -0.09 1.24
CA PRO A 307 2.51 -0.62 1.06
C PRO A 307 3.02 -0.59 -0.39
N ILE A 308 2.10 -0.50 -1.36
CA ILE A 308 2.39 -0.32 -2.79
C ILE A 308 2.00 1.08 -3.30
N ILE A 309 1.80 2.07 -2.42
CA ILE A 309 1.32 3.40 -2.85
C ILE A 309 2.29 4.09 -3.81
N ILE A 310 3.60 3.97 -3.57
CA ILE A 310 4.62 4.59 -4.43
C ILE A 310 4.55 4.01 -5.86
N PRO A 311 4.70 2.69 -6.07
CA PRO A 311 4.59 2.15 -7.42
C PRO A 311 3.21 2.41 -8.04
N ALA A 312 2.12 2.36 -7.25
CA ALA A 312 0.78 2.65 -7.76
C ALA A 312 0.63 4.10 -8.27
N VAL A 313 1.11 5.10 -7.52
CA VAL A 313 1.04 6.53 -7.92
C VAL A 313 1.87 6.79 -9.17
N TYR A 314 3.08 6.23 -9.27
CA TYR A 314 3.90 6.37 -10.47
C TYR A 314 3.23 5.74 -11.69
N LEU A 315 2.73 4.51 -11.56
CA LEU A 315 2.02 3.84 -12.65
C LEU A 315 0.78 4.61 -13.08
N PHE A 316 0.03 5.16 -12.13
CA PHE A 316 -1.15 5.98 -12.39
C PHE A 316 -0.82 7.22 -13.21
N ILE A 317 0.18 8.01 -12.78
CA ILE A 317 0.55 9.26 -13.47
C ILE A 317 1.16 8.95 -14.85
N VAL A 318 2.02 7.93 -14.94
CA VAL A 318 2.60 7.49 -16.22
C VAL A 318 1.50 7.05 -17.18
N SER A 319 0.49 6.34 -16.70
CA SER A 319 -0.63 5.88 -17.51
C SER A 319 -1.45 7.05 -18.04
N ILE A 320 -1.88 7.98 -17.17
CA ILE A 320 -2.66 9.16 -17.61
C ILE A 320 -1.86 10.00 -18.62
N ARG A 321 -0.57 10.21 -18.35
CA ARG A 321 0.32 10.95 -19.27
C ARG A 321 0.38 10.34 -20.66
N ASN A 322 0.27 9.02 -20.78
CA ASN A 322 0.36 8.31 -22.06
C ASN A 322 -0.87 8.50 -22.96
N VAL A 323 -1.97 9.04 -22.44
CA VAL A 323 -3.15 9.44 -23.22
C VAL A 323 -2.85 10.66 -24.10
N PHE A 324 -1.94 11.54 -23.67
CA PHE A 324 -1.66 12.81 -24.32
C PHE A 324 -0.42 12.77 -25.22
N THR A 325 -0.43 13.62 -26.26
CA THR A 325 0.70 13.82 -27.18
C THR A 325 1.88 14.50 -26.48
N ALA A 326 3.10 14.31 -26.98
CA ALA A 326 4.32 14.80 -26.32
C ALA A 326 4.28 16.31 -25.98
N ASN A 327 3.75 17.12 -26.91
CA ASN A 327 3.64 18.58 -26.74
C ASN A 327 2.62 18.99 -25.67
N GLN A 328 1.61 18.15 -25.40
CA GLN A 328 0.56 18.43 -24.42
C GLN A 328 0.89 17.92 -23.02
N ARG A 329 1.87 17.03 -22.86
CA ARG A 329 2.15 16.35 -21.58
C ARG A 329 2.53 17.31 -20.45
N HIS A 330 3.40 18.27 -20.71
CA HIS A 330 3.85 19.20 -19.67
C HIS A 330 2.70 20.07 -19.15
N VAL A 331 1.95 20.69 -20.05
CA VAL A 331 0.79 21.51 -19.70
C VAL A 331 -0.27 20.66 -18.99
N PHE A 332 -0.54 19.46 -19.50
CA PHE A 332 -1.48 18.54 -18.87
C PHE A 332 -1.05 18.17 -17.44
N LEU A 333 0.21 17.78 -17.22
CA LEU A 333 0.69 17.39 -15.89
C LEU A 333 0.61 18.56 -14.89
N MET A 334 0.91 19.79 -15.32
CA MET A 334 0.75 20.97 -14.48
C MET A 334 -0.71 21.23 -14.12
N CYS A 335 -1.61 21.26 -15.12
CA CYS A 335 -3.04 21.44 -14.89
C CYS A 335 -3.62 20.32 -14.00
N PHE A 336 -3.24 19.08 -14.27
CA PHE A 336 -3.64 17.91 -13.48
C PHE A 336 -3.20 18.06 -12.03
N THR A 337 -1.95 18.44 -11.78
CA THR A 337 -1.42 18.62 -10.42
C THR A 337 -2.18 19.71 -9.66
N ILE A 338 -2.44 20.86 -10.31
CA ILE A 338 -3.21 21.96 -9.71
C ILE A 338 -4.64 21.51 -9.38
N LEU A 339 -5.33 20.86 -10.33
CA LEU A 339 -6.68 20.37 -10.13
C LEU A 339 -6.74 19.30 -9.03
N PHE A 340 -5.74 18.42 -8.97
CA PHE A 340 -5.62 17.41 -7.92
C PHE A 340 -5.46 18.05 -6.53
N ILE A 341 -4.57 19.05 -6.40
CA ILE A 341 -4.40 19.80 -5.15
C ILE A 341 -5.72 20.45 -4.72
N ILE A 342 -6.41 21.12 -5.64
CA ILE A 342 -7.69 21.78 -5.35
C ILE A 342 -8.72 20.73 -4.91
N PHE A 343 -8.86 19.64 -5.67
CA PHE A 343 -9.83 18.59 -5.40
C PHE A 343 -9.62 17.92 -4.03
N ASP A 344 -8.41 17.48 -3.71
CA ASP A 344 -8.12 16.84 -2.42
C ASP A 344 -8.16 17.83 -1.25
N THR A 345 -7.81 19.10 -1.47
CA THR A 345 -7.97 20.15 -0.45
C THR A 345 -9.45 20.40 -0.15
N LEU A 346 -10.31 20.38 -1.17
CA LEU A 346 -11.76 20.46 -0.98
C LEU A 346 -12.29 19.27 -0.19
N ILE A 347 -11.78 18.05 -0.42
CA ILE A 347 -12.15 16.88 0.39
C ILE A 347 -11.77 17.10 1.88
N LEU A 348 -10.57 17.62 2.14
CA LEU A 348 -10.12 17.92 3.51
C LEU A 348 -11.02 18.95 4.19
N LEU A 349 -11.34 20.05 3.50
CA LEU A 349 -12.10 21.18 4.04
C LEU A 349 -13.60 20.90 4.17
N GLU A 350 -14.21 20.18 3.22
CA GLU A 350 -15.66 19.93 3.24
C GLU A 350 -16.06 18.67 4.02
N ILE A 351 -15.18 17.67 4.13
CA ILE A 351 -15.55 16.36 4.66
C ILE A 351 -14.79 16.04 5.94
N ILE A 352 -13.45 16.04 5.89
CA ILE A 352 -12.64 15.58 7.03
C ILE A 352 -12.71 16.58 8.20
N ILE A 353 -12.37 17.85 7.96
CA ILE A 353 -12.32 18.85 9.03
C ILE A 353 -13.68 19.03 9.71
N PRO A 354 -14.79 19.23 8.97
CA PRO A 354 -16.10 19.41 9.59
C PRO A 354 -16.51 18.19 10.41
N ARG A 355 -16.29 16.97 9.91
CA ARG A 355 -16.74 15.75 10.57
C ARG A 355 -15.98 15.43 11.85
N TYR A 356 -14.69 15.73 11.92
CA TYR A 356 -13.85 15.37 13.07
C TYR A 356 -13.64 16.50 14.07
N TYR A 357 -13.86 17.77 13.69
CA TYR A 357 -13.53 18.92 14.54
C TYR A 357 -14.67 19.93 14.73
N LEU A 358 -15.64 20.04 13.80
CA LEU A 358 -16.70 21.06 13.88
C LEU A 358 -18.05 20.50 14.29
N ILE A 359 -18.37 19.29 13.83
CA ILE A 359 -19.54 18.55 14.28
C ILE A 359 -19.09 17.84 15.56
N PRO A 360 -19.71 18.10 16.73
CA PRO A 360 -19.42 17.30 17.90
C PRO A 360 -19.60 15.84 17.49
N PRO A 361 -18.69 14.91 17.88
CA PRO A 361 -18.95 13.49 17.67
C PRO A 361 -20.37 13.27 18.16
N PRO A 362 -21.25 12.55 17.42
CA PRO A 362 -22.57 12.24 17.96
C PRO A 362 -22.29 11.75 19.37
N SER A 363 -22.68 12.59 20.35
CA SER A 363 -22.60 12.24 21.76
C SER A 363 -23.14 10.84 21.77
N ARG A 364 -22.38 9.88 22.30
CA ARG A 364 -22.84 8.50 22.47
C ARG A 364 -24.32 8.59 22.83
N LEU A 365 -25.20 8.38 21.85
CA LEU A 365 -26.61 8.10 22.05
C LEU A 365 -26.59 6.62 22.42
N LEU A 366 -25.87 6.33 23.51
CA LEU A 366 -26.28 5.39 24.51
C LEU A 366 -27.29 6.19 25.35
N ASP A 367 -28.42 6.51 24.71
CA ASP A 367 -29.67 6.49 25.45
C ASP A 367 -29.84 5.02 25.83
N TYR A 368 -29.27 4.67 26.98
CA TYR A 368 -29.74 3.52 27.72
C TYR A 368 -31.18 3.81 28.09
N PHE A 369 -32.11 3.33 27.26
CA PHE A 369 -33.48 3.02 27.64
C PHE A 369 -33.86 1.67 27.05
#